data_AF-A0A2S8FJ34-F1
#
_entry.id   AF-A0A2S8FJ34-F1
#
_cell.length_a   1.000
_cell.length_b   1.000
_cell.length_c   1.000
_cell.angle_alpha   90.00
_cell.angle_beta   90.00
_cell.angle_gamma   90.00
#
_symmetry.space_group_name_H-M   'P 1'
#
loop_
_entity.id
_entity.type
_entity.pdbx_description
1 polymer ?
#
loop_
_entity_poly.entity_id
_entity_poly.type
_entity_poly.pdbx_seq_one_letter_code
_entity_poly.pdbx_strand_id
1 'polypeptide(L)'
;MGEAGPLDLDEVACRPVGHSFYNEAITRLARGRLGRAQFVVSSALRTVTLQIIHYPHPTLNYKSKPVKRVDAELRGMIAEMFDLMYAARGIGLAANQVGIPLRFFVMNLAGAKGEGEELVFINPTISRTTGADEAEEGCLSLPGVYGPVLRPAEVLFSAYMPNGEKFEQKVSGMFARCVQHETDHLDGIMFIERMDDDSLYQIQPEVDQFELTFERLRSEGKLPTDQEITAFQNDIEAKYA
;
A
#
# COMPACT_ATOMS: atom_id res chain seq x y z
N MET A 1 28.82 7.83 -40.40
CA MET A 1 29.71 8.05 -39.25
C MET A 1 29.37 9.41 -38.68
N GLY A 2 28.84 9.61 -37.49
CA GLY A 2 28.34 8.75 -36.41
C GLY A 2 27.22 9.56 -35.74
N GLU A 3 26.10 8.92 -35.42
CA GLU A 3 25.76 8.36 -34.09
C GLU A 3 24.97 9.36 -33.22
N ALA A 4 23.77 8.91 -32.85
CA ALA A 4 22.93 9.53 -31.84
C ALA A 4 23.55 9.28 -30.44
N GLY A 5 23.43 10.27 -29.56
CA GLY A 5 23.70 10.16 -28.12
C GLY A 5 22.73 11.06 -27.35
N PRO A 6 22.31 10.68 -26.13
CA PRO A 6 20.90 10.63 -25.75
C PRO A 6 20.40 11.85 -24.96
N LEU A 7 19.06 11.91 -24.87
CA LEU A 7 18.29 12.77 -23.99
C LEU A 7 18.76 12.63 -22.54
N ASP A 8 19.12 13.76 -21.93
CA ASP A 8 19.45 13.90 -20.52
C ASP A 8 18.16 13.80 -19.70
N LEU A 9 18.01 12.71 -18.93
CA LEU A 9 16.83 12.38 -18.12
C LEU A 9 17.10 12.51 -16.61
N ASP A 10 18.02 13.39 -16.21
CA ASP A 10 18.32 13.66 -14.81
C ASP A 10 17.80 15.05 -14.36
N GLU A 11 16.47 15.24 -14.26
CA GLU A 11 15.92 16.28 -13.37
C GLU A 11 14.43 16.12 -12.95
N VAL A 12 13.92 14.90 -12.82
CA VAL A 12 12.61 14.64 -12.15
C VAL A 12 12.83 13.67 -10.99
N ALA A 13 13.56 14.14 -9.99
CA ALA A 13 13.58 13.56 -8.66
C ALA A 13 13.13 14.67 -7.70
N CYS A 14 11.97 14.45 -7.11
CA CYS A 14 11.36 15.21 -6.02
C CYS A 14 12.42 15.88 -5.13
N ARG A 15 12.63 17.19 -5.29
CA ARG A 15 13.45 17.96 -4.35
C ARG A 15 12.69 18.04 -3.02
N PRO A 16 13.35 17.81 -1.88
CA PRO A 16 12.71 17.85 -0.58
C PRO A 16 12.35 19.30 -0.26
N VAL A 17 11.07 19.63 -0.30
CA VAL A 17 10.60 20.86 0.35
C VAL A 17 10.62 20.58 1.84
N GLY A 18 11.77 20.87 2.45
CA GLY A 18 11.90 20.90 3.88
C GLY A 18 10.91 21.91 4.45
N HIS A 19 9.92 21.45 5.18
CA HIS A 19 9.39 22.14 6.34
C HIS A 19 8.82 21.10 7.30
N SER A 20 9.55 20.92 8.39
CA SER A 20 9.20 20.20 9.60
C SER A 20 7.79 20.58 10.09
N PHE A 21 6.79 19.79 9.73
CA PHE A 21 5.46 19.80 10.34
C PHE A 21 5.06 18.37 10.74
N TYR A 22 5.91 17.70 11.52
CA TYR A 22 5.49 16.53 12.28
C TYR A 22 5.13 16.99 13.69
N ASN A 23 3.84 16.95 14.02
CA ASN A 23 3.33 17.24 15.37
C ASN A 23 4.05 16.36 16.42
N GLU A 24 4.46 16.96 17.54
CA GLU A 24 5.18 16.35 18.68
C GLU A 24 4.49 15.11 19.32
N ALA A 25 3.28 14.76 18.87
CA ALA A 25 2.53 13.61 19.35
C ALA A 25 3.11 12.27 18.84
N ILE A 26 3.67 12.21 17.63
CA ILE A 26 4.18 10.97 17.03
C ILE A 26 5.51 10.54 17.70
N THR A 27 6.37 11.50 18.05
CA THR A 27 7.67 11.22 18.70
C THR A 27 7.54 10.66 20.13
N ARG A 28 6.38 10.79 20.79
CA ARG A 28 6.17 10.33 22.17
C ARG A 28 5.75 8.86 22.30
N LEU A 29 5.30 8.21 21.23
CA LEU A 29 4.85 6.81 21.27
C LEU A 29 5.93 5.80 20.83
N ALA A 30 7.03 6.26 20.22
CA ALA A 30 8.11 5.42 19.69
C ALA A 30 9.22 5.03 20.69
N ARG A 31 8.99 5.07 22.01
CA ARG A 31 10.01 4.71 23.04
C ARG A 31 9.79 3.34 23.69
N GLY A 32 9.22 2.38 22.96
CA GLY A 32 9.18 0.97 23.33
C GLY A 32 10.42 0.23 22.84
N ARG A 33 11.44 0.12 23.69
CA ARG A 33 12.71 -0.58 23.42
C ARG A 33 12.45 -2.07 23.15
N LEU A 34 12.44 -2.50 21.88
CA LEU A 34 12.38 -3.92 21.50
C LEU A 34 13.69 -4.61 21.91
N GLY A 35 13.62 -5.36 23.01
CA GLY A 35 14.70 -6.23 23.47
C GLY A 35 14.92 -7.40 22.52
N ARG A 36 16.19 -7.70 22.25
CA ARG A 36 16.65 -8.79 21.40
C ARG A 36 16.30 -10.13 22.07
N ALA A 37 15.23 -10.79 21.62
CA ALA A 37 14.92 -12.17 21.98
C ALA A 37 15.20 -13.06 20.76
N GLN A 38 16.25 -13.88 20.85
CA GLN A 38 16.43 -15.02 19.95
C GLN A 38 15.31 -16.02 20.27
N PHE A 39 14.29 -16.09 19.41
CA PHE A 39 13.33 -17.17 19.41
C PHE A 39 13.62 -18.09 18.22
N VAL A 40 14.07 -19.30 18.53
CA VAL A 40 14.09 -20.42 17.59
C VAL A 40 12.66 -20.93 17.52
N VAL A 41 11.96 -20.70 16.40
CA VAL A 41 10.63 -21.28 16.16
C VAL A 41 10.77 -22.35 15.10
N SER A 42 10.83 -23.60 15.56
CA SER A 42 10.55 -24.78 14.74
C SER A 42 9.03 -24.95 14.67
N SER A 43 8.44 -24.77 13.51
CA SER A 43 7.11 -25.29 13.18
C SER A 43 6.90 -25.17 11.67
N ALA A 44 6.47 -26.26 11.04
CA ALA A 44 6.19 -26.37 9.62
C ALA A 44 5.09 -25.37 9.20
N LEU A 45 5.50 -24.18 8.77
CA LEU A 45 4.62 -23.18 8.19
C LEU A 45 4.69 -23.33 6.67
N ARG A 46 3.54 -23.43 6.01
CA ARG A 46 3.44 -22.98 4.63
C ARG A 46 3.92 -21.53 4.62
N THR A 47 5.15 -21.30 4.18
CA THR A 47 5.64 -19.96 3.85
C THR A 47 4.83 -19.51 2.65
N VAL A 48 3.75 -18.76 2.90
CA VAL A 48 3.10 -17.98 1.86
C VAL A 48 4.09 -16.87 1.53
N THR A 49 4.87 -17.04 0.47
CA THR A 49 5.73 -15.97 -0.03
C THR A 49 4.82 -14.88 -0.60
N LEU A 50 4.86 -13.69 0.01
CA LEU A 50 4.09 -12.56 -0.45
C LEU A 50 4.71 -11.97 -1.71
N GLN A 51 3.87 -11.48 -2.61
CA GLN A 51 4.27 -10.75 -3.81
C GLN A 51 3.26 -9.64 -4.04
N ILE A 52 3.74 -8.50 -4.54
CA ILE A 52 2.85 -7.43 -4.95
C ILE A 52 2.10 -7.90 -6.20
N ILE A 53 0.77 -7.92 -6.14
CA ILE A 53 -0.09 -8.26 -7.26
C ILE A 53 -0.33 -7.01 -8.10
N HIS A 54 -0.41 -7.21 -9.42
CA HIS A 54 -0.65 -6.13 -10.37
C HIS A 54 -2.11 -6.10 -10.83
N TYR A 55 -2.56 -4.94 -11.27
CA TYR A 55 -3.84 -4.77 -11.94
C TYR A 55 -3.98 -5.71 -13.16
N PRO A 56 -5.20 -6.21 -13.49
CA PRO A 56 -6.47 -6.11 -12.77
C PRO A 56 -6.73 -7.32 -11.84
N HIS A 57 -5.73 -7.80 -11.08
CA HIS A 57 -5.94 -8.97 -10.21
C HIS A 57 -7.17 -8.81 -9.30
N PRO A 58 -8.11 -9.77 -9.23
CA PRO A 58 -9.42 -9.60 -8.58
C PRO A 58 -9.38 -9.13 -7.12
N THR A 59 -8.34 -9.52 -6.39
CA THR A 59 -8.13 -9.09 -5.00
C THR A 59 -7.94 -7.57 -4.82
N LEU A 60 -7.49 -6.86 -5.86
CA LEU A 60 -7.37 -5.39 -5.80
C LEU A 60 -8.74 -4.70 -5.73
N ASN A 61 -9.79 -5.33 -6.29
CA ASN A 61 -11.18 -4.85 -6.25
C ASN A 61 -11.98 -5.50 -5.11
N TYR A 62 -11.32 -6.27 -4.25
CA TYR A 62 -11.97 -6.96 -3.13
C TYR A 62 -11.97 -6.08 -1.88
N LYS A 63 -13.17 -5.84 -1.33
CA LYS A 63 -13.32 -5.10 -0.07
C LYS A 63 -12.79 -5.92 1.11
N SER A 64 -11.67 -5.47 1.66
CA SER A 64 -10.94 -6.15 2.73
C SER A 64 -11.73 -6.21 4.05
N LYS A 65 -11.61 -7.32 4.78
CA LYS A 65 -12.34 -7.55 6.03
C LYS A 65 -11.61 -6.97 7.24
N PRO A 66 -12.34 -6.47 8.26
CA PRO A 66 -11.71 -6.02 9.50
C PRO A 66 -10.88 -7.12 10.18
N VAL A 67 -9.69 -6.76 10.64
CA VAL A 67 -8.82 -7.63 11.43
C VAL A 67 -9.33 -7.69 12.87
N LYS A 68 -9.55 -8.90 13.40
CA LYS A 68 -9.97 -9.14 14.79
C LYS A 68 -8.83 -9.51 15.74
N ARG A 69 -7.70 -9.99 15.22
CA ARG A 69 -6.53 -10.39 16.04
C ARG A 69 -5.21 -10.23 15.30
N VAL A 70 -4.15 -9.95 16.05
CA VAL A 70 -2.78 -9.80 15.54
C VAL A 70 -1.83 -10.75 16.28
N ASP A 71 -1.61 -11.92 15.70
CA ASP A 71 -0.69 -12.95 16.22
C ASP A 71 0.71 -12.82 15.59
N ALA A 72 1.60 -13.78 15.88
CA ALA A 72 2.96 -13.78 15.37
C ALA A 72 3.04 -13.95 13.85
N GLU A 73 2.08 -14.64 13.24
CA GLU A 73 2.05 -14.88 11.80
C GLU A 73 1.62 -13.62 11.05
N LEU A 74 0.59 -12.92 11.52
CA LEU A 74 0.22 -11.62 10.94
C LEU A 74 1.34 -10.59 11.08
N ARG A 75 2.09 -10.60 12.20
CA ARG A 75 3.30 -9.76 12.36
C ARG A 75 4.40 -10.12 11.36
N GLY A 76 4.55 -11.41 11.03
CA GLY A 76 5.46 -11.87 9.99
C GLY A 76 5.07 -11.32 8.62
N MET A 77 3.79 -11.40 8.25
CA MET A 77 3.27 -10.84 6.99
C MET A 77 3.45 -9.32 6.92
N ILE A 78 3.21 -8.59 8.02
CA ILE A 78 3.46 -7.15 8.10
C ILE A 78 4.93 -6.82 7.85
N ALA A 79 5.86 -7.58 8.42
CA ALA A 79 7.29 -7.37 8.20
C ALA A 79 7.70 -7.62 6.74
N GLU A 80 7.18 -8.69 6.13
CA GLU A 80 7.40 -9.00 4.71
C GLU A 80 6.79 -7.93 3.79
N MET A 81 5.64 -7.35 4.15
CA MET A 81 5.05 -6.23 3.42
C MET A 81 5.95 -4.99 3.43
N PHE A 82 6.62 -4.66 4.55
CA PHE A 82 7.60 -3.58 4.56
C PHE A 82 8.78 -3.88 3.63
N ASP A 83 9.32 -5.11 3.67
CA ASP A 83 10.42 -5.51 2.80
C ASP A 83 10.04 -5.39 1.31
N LEU A 84 8.82 -5.81 0.93
CA LEU A 84 8.27 -5.64 -0.41
C LEU A 84 8.08 -4.17 -0.79
N MET A 85 7.51 -3.36 0.11
CA MET A 85 7.29 -1.93 -0.08
C MET A 85 8.62 -1.22 -0.41
N TYR A 86 9.68 -1.48 0.38
CA TYR A 86 11.00 -0.90 0.12
C TYR A 86 11.65 -1.43 -1.15
N ALA A 87 11.54 -2.73 -1.42
CA ALA A 87 12.08 -3.32 -2.65
C ALA A 87 11.45 -2.70 -3.90
N ALA A 88 10.17 -2.35 -3.82
CA ALA A 88 9.42 -1.67 -4.87
C ALA A 88 9.52 -0.12 -4.82
N ARG A 89 10.34 0.43 -3.91
CA ARG A 89 10.52 1.88 -3.70
C ARG A 89 9.23 2.65 -3.40
N GLY A 90 8.29 2.00 -2.70
CA GLY A 90 7.03 2.60 -2.25
C GLY A 90 7.12 3.25 -0.88
N ILE A 91 6.10 4.05 -0.57
CA ILE A 91 5.89 4.69 0.74
C ILE A 91 4.71 4.11 1.53
N GLY A 92 3.87 3.30 0.87
CA GLY A 92 2.72 2.60 1.42
C GLY A 92 2.47 1.29 0.68
N LEU A 93 1.85 0.32 1.36
CA LEU A 93 1.42 -0.95 0.78
C LEU A 93 0.24 -1.52 1.57
N ALA A 94 -0.92 -1.63 0.93
CA ALA A 94 -2.11 -2.24 1.47
C ALA A 94 -2.06 -3.77 1.40
N ALA A 95 -2.67 -4.45 2.38
CA ALA A 95 -2.60 -5.91 2.48
C ALA A 95 -3.20 -6.64 1.27
N ASN A 96 -4.25 -6.09 0.64
CA ASN A 96 -4.84 -6.69 -0.55
C ASN A 96 -3.91 -6.62 -1.76
N GLN A 97 -2.96 -5.68 -1.81
CA GLN A 97 -1.91 -5.63 -2.84
C GLN A 97 -0.90 -6.78 -2.73
N VAL A 98 -0.92 -7.56 -1.64
CA VAL A 98 -0.16 -8.81 -1.51
C VAL A 98 -1.07 -10.03 -1.37
N GLY A 99 -2.32 -9.90 -1.83
CA GLY A 99 -3.31 -10.98 -1.83
C GLY A 99 -4.03 -11.19 -0.50
N ILE A 100 -3.68 -10.48 0.57
CA ILE A 100 -4.27 -10.65 1.91
C ILE A 100 -5.56 -9.80 2.01
N PRO A 101 -6.75 -10.40 2.10
CA PRO A 101 -8.04 -9.67 2.08
C PRO A 101 -8.39 -9.03 3.44
N LEU A 102 -7.42 -8.52 4.18
CA LEU A 102 -7.59 -7.97 5.52
C LEU A 102 -7.37 -6.47 5.54
N ARG A 103 -8.14 -5.76 6.38
CA ARG A 103 -8.20 -4.30 6.41
C ARG A 103 -7.02 -3.73 7.20
N PHE A 104 -5.82 -3.75 6.64
CA PHE A 104 -4.65 -3.06 7.18
C PHE A 104 -3.65 -2.69 6.09
N PHE A 105 -2.79 -1.72 6.36
CA PHE A 105 -1.69 -1.34 5.48
C PHE A 105 -0.44 -0.98 6.28
N VAL A 106 0.70 -0.99 5.58
CA VAL A 106 1.99 -0.50 6.09
C VAL A 106 2.37 0.80 5.38
N MET A 107 3.11 1.68 6.06
CA MET A 107 3.51 2.97 5.52
C MET A 107 4.83 3.43 6.12
N ASN A 108 5.71 4.00 5.30
CA ASN A 108 6.87 4.78 5.71
C ASN A 108 7.11 5.89 4.69
N LEU A 109 6.87 7.14 5.08
CA LEU A 109 6.98 8.29 4.18
C LEU A 109 8.42 8.60 3.73
N ALA A 110 9.44 8.06 4.40
CA ALA A 110 10.82 8.15 3.92
C ALA A 110 11.11 7.18 2.76
N GLY A 111 10.30 6.12 2.59
CA GLY A 111 10.46 5.14 1.52
C GLY A 111 11.72 4.28 1.59
N ALA A 112 12.45 4.31 2.71
CA ALA A 112 13.72 3.61 2.87
C ALA A 112 13.83 2.92 4.25
N LYS A 113 14.33 1.68 4.23
CA LYS A 113 14.54 0.88 5.43
C LYS A 113 15.59 1.51 6.34
N GLY A 114 15.23 1.72 7.60
CA GLY A 114 16.12 2.35 8.60
C GLY A 114 16.06 3.89 8.59
N GLU A 115 15.26 4.48 7.71
CA GLU A 115 14.95 5.92 7.68
C GLU A 115 13.45 6.14 7.93
N GLY A 116 13.09 7.31 8.47
CA GLY A 116 11.70 7.63 8.78
C GLY A 116 11.12 6.74 9.89
N GLU A 117 9.82 6.45 9.77
CA GLU A 117 9.06 5.69 10.75
C GLU A 117 8.18 4.65 10.05
N GLU A 118 8.28 3.40 10.51
CA GLU A 118 7.43 2.30 10.06
C GLU A 118 6.11 2.32 10.81
N LEU A 119 5.04 2.64 10.08
CA LEU A 119 3.69 2.74 10.61
C LEU A 119 2.82 1.61 10.06
N VAL A 120 1.99 1.04 10.91
CA VAL A 120 1.03 0.00 10.55
C VAL A 120 -0.34 0.42 11.07
N PHE A 121 -1.31 0.52 10.17
CA PHE A 121 -2.66 0.93 10.50
C PHE A 121 -3.64 -0.20 10.21
N ILE A 122 -4.32 -0.64 11.27
CA ILE A 122 -5.28 -1.74 11.26
C ILE A 122 -6.69 -1.17 11.39
N ASN A 123 -7.60 -1.70 10.58
CA ASN A 123 -8.99 -1.25 10.46
C ASN A 123 -9.13 0.27 10.27
N PRO A 124 -8.37 0.89 9.35
CA PRO A 124 -8.44 2.33 9.12
C PRO A 124 -9.84 2.78 8.69
N THR A 125 -10.21 3.96 9.18
CA THR A 125 -11.40 4.71 8.77
C THR A 125 -11.04 6.18 8.56
N ILE A 126 -11.69 6.79 7.57
CA ILE A 126 -11.56 8.20 7.24
C ILE A 126 -12.92 8.87 7.44
N SER A 127 -12.90 10.01 8.11
CA SER A 127 -14.09 10.84 8.33
C SER A 127 -13.70 12.31 8.25
N ARG A 128 -14.70 13.21 8.23
CA ARG A 128 -14.51 14.68 8.27
C ARG A 128 -13.40 15.16 7.33
N THR A 129 -13.70 15.15 6.05
CA THR A 129 -12.80 15.59 4.98
C THR A 129 -12.93 17.09 4.73
N THR A 130 -11.83 17.80 4.51
CA THR A 130 -11.84 19.25 4.21
C THR A 130 -10.79 19.63 3.16
N GLY A 131 -11.11 20.65 2.37
CA GLY A 131 -10.23 21.14 1.30
C GLY A 131 -10.13 20.17 0.13
N ALA A 132 -9.32 20.55 -0.85
CA ALA A 132 -9.00 19.74 -2.02
C ALA A 132 -7.52 19.94 -2.34
N ASP A 133 -6.86 18.85 -2.72
CA ASP A 133 -5.44 18.79 -3.06
C ASP A 133 -5.32 17.87 -4.27
N GLU A 134 -4.84 18.42 -5.39
CA GLU A 134 -4.54 17.66 -6.60
C GLU A 134 -3.03 17.46 -6.68
N ALA A 135 -2.63 16.21 -6.82
CA ALA A 135 -1.23 15.86 -7.00
C ALA A 135 -1.11 14.56 -7.80
N GLU A 136 0.06 14.34 -8.38
CA GLU A 136 0.39 13.10 -9.06
C GLU A 136 0.49 11.94 -8.06
N GLU A 137 -0.14 10.82 -8.39
CA GLU A 137 -0.06 9.55 -7.67
C GLU A 137 0.47 8.44 -8.58
N GLY A 138 1.14 7.48 -7.96
CA GLY A 138 1.42 6.17 -8.55
C GLY A 138 1.00 5.07 -7.59
N CYS A 139 1.03 3.83 -8.06
CA CYS A 139 0.64 2.65 -7.28
C CYS A 139 1.56 1.47 -7.54
N LEU A 140 1.96 0.75 -6.50
CA LEU A 140 2.81 -0.44 -6.64
C LEU A 140 2.15 -1.58 -7.43
N SER A 141 0.81 -1.57 -7.53
CA SER A 141 0.04 -2.52 -8.35
C SER A 141 -0.14 -2.07 -9.81
N LEU A 142 0.32 -0.86 -10.15
CA LEU A 142 0.39 -0.29 -11.51
C LEU A 142 1.78 0.35 -11.72
N PRO A 143 2.87 -0.43 -11.63
CA PRO A 143 4.22 0.12 -11.68
C PRO A 143 4.48 0.89 -12.97
N GLY A 144 4.96 2.13 -12.83
CA GLY A 144 5.26 3.02 -13.95
C GLY A 144 4.08 3.87 -14.43
N VAL A 145 2.88 3.64 -13.91
CA VAL A 145 1.70 4.48 -14.20
C VAL A 145 1.58 5.56 -13.14
N TYR A 146 1.46 6.80 -13.60
CA TYR A 146 1.29 7.97 -12.75
C TYR A 146 0.22 8.88 -13.33
N GLY A 147 -0.53 9.56 -12.48
CA GLY A 147 -1.54 10.52 -12.93
C GLY A 147 -2.05 11.43 -11.81
N PRO A 148 -2.64 12.59 -12.14
CA PRO A 148 -3.18 13.51 -11.15
C PRO A 148 -4.43 12.92 -10.49
N VAL A 149 -4.50 13.02 -9.16
CA VAL A 149 -5.67 12.62 -8.37
C VAL A 149 -6.06 13.74 -7.42
N LEU A 150 -7.32 14.14 -7.47
CA LEU A 150 -7.92 15.07 -6.53
C LEU A 150 -8.33 14.32 -5.25
N ARG A 151 -7.74 14.70 -4.11
CA ARG A 151 -8.12 14.18 -2.78
C ARG A 151 -8.49 15.32 -1.83
N PRO A 152 -9.27 15.04 -0.78
CA PRO A 152 -9.32 15.91 0.39
C PRO A 152 -7.93 16.26 0.93
N ALA A 153 -7.68 17.55 1.17
CA ALA A 153 -6.40 18.06 1.66
C ALA A 153 -6.13 17.70 3.14
N GLU A 154 -7.19 17.59 3.94
CA GLU A 154 -7.15 17.14 5.34
C GLU A 154 -8.28 16.13 5.60
N VAL A 155 -7.98 15.12 6.42
CA VAL A 155 -8.95 14.11 6.87
C VAL A 155 -8.80 13.81 8.36
N LEU A 156 -9.90 13.46 9.05
CA LEU A 156 -9.84 12.82 10.36
C LEU A 156 -9.64 11.31 10.15
N PHE A 157 -8.41 10.85 10.34
CA PHE A 157 -8.00 9.46 10.18
C PHE A 157 -8.02 8.72 11.52
N SER A 158 -8.63 7.54 11.55
CA SER A 158 -8.68 6.67 12.73
C SER A 158 -8.24 5.25 12.37
N ALA A 159 -7.49 4.60 13.25
CA ALA A 159 -7.04 3.22 13.07
C ALA A 159 -6.63 2.61 14.43
N TYR A 160 -6.25 1.34 14.40
CA TYR A 160 -5.56 0.67 15.49
C TYR A 160 -4.12 0.37 15.10
N MET A 161 -3.22 0.46 16.07
CA MET A 161 -1.82 0.03 15.93
C MET A 161 -1.71 -1.48 16.25
N PRO A 162 -0.61 -2.17 15.87
CA PRO A 162 -0.44 -3.62 16.12
C PRO A 162 -0.44 -4.05 17.60
N ASN A 163 -0.31 -3.11 18.52
CA ASN A 163 -0.42 -3.32 19.98
C ASN A 163 -1.87 -3.12 20.50
N GLY A 164 -2.82 -2.75 19.63
CA GLY A 164 -4.21 -2.49 19.97
C GLY A 164 -4.51 -1.04 20.40
N GLU A 165 -3.50 -0.17 20.44
CA GLU A 165 -3.72 1.25 20.75
C GLU A 165 -4.47 1.95 19.61
N LYS A 166 -5.41 2.83 19.98
CA LYS A 166 -6.18 3.61 19.02
C LYS A 166 -5.34 4.82 18.56
N PHE A 167 -5.27 5.00 17.24
CA PHE A 167 -4.78 6.22 16.60
C PHE A 167 -5.99 6.99 16.06
N GLU A 168 -6.13 8.28 16.39
CA GLU A 168 -7.16 9.16 15.82
C GLU A 168 -6.61 10.58 15.73
N GLN A 169 -6.34 11.06 14.51
CA GLN A 169 -5.75 12.37 14.29
C GLN A 169 -6.26 13.00 13.00
N LYS A 170 -6.31 14.34 12.99
CA LYS A 170 -6.40 15.11 11.75
C LYS A 170 -5.04 15.05 11.07
N VAL A 171 -5.01 14.63 9.82
CA VAL A 171 -3.80 14.50 9.02
C VAL A 171 -3.98 15.26 7.71
N SER A 172 -2.87 15.80 7.19
CA SER A 172 -2.81 16.58 5.95
C SER A 172 -1.55 16.26 5.17
N GLY A 173 -1.41 16.84 3.97
CA GLY A 173 -0.23 16.68 3.11
C GLY A 173 0.01 15.23 2.68
N MET A 174 1.28 14.84 2.55
CA MET A 174 1.64 13.51 2.05
C MET A 174 1.11 12.37 2.92
N PHE A 175 1.05 12.57 4.25
CA PHE A 175 0.46 11.57 5.15
C PHE A 175 -1.03 11.37 4.83
N ALA A 176 -1.80 12.46 4.68
CA ALA A 176 -3.22 12.36 4.32
C ALA A 176 -3.42 11.70 2.96
N ARG A 177 -2.57 12.02 1.97
CA ARG A 177 -2.65 11.41 0.64
C ARG A 177 -2.40 9.91 0.70
N CYS A 178 -1.32 9.49 1.36
CA CYS A 178 -0.98 8.08 1.49
C CYS A 178 -2.06 7.30 2.24
N VAL A 179 -2.55 7.77 3.41
CA VAL A 179 -3.61 7.03 4.12
C VAL A 179 -4.92 6.96 3.35
N GLN A 180 -5.24 7.97 2.52
CA GLN A 180 -6.40 7.92 1.62
C GLN A 180 -6.20 6.88 0.51
N HIS A 181 -5.03 6.85 -0.13
CA HIS A 181 -4.68 5.86 -1.15
C HIS A 181 -4.73 4.44 -0.61
N GLU A 182 -4.06 4.17 0.52
CA GLU A 182 -4.07 2.84 1.12
C GLU A 182 -5.44 2.43 1.65
N THR A 183 -6.25 3.39 2.14
CA THR A 183 -7.63 3.08 2.56
C THR A 183 -8.52 2.74 1.37
N ASP A 184 -8.37 3.43 0.24
CA ASP A 184 -9.07 3.12 -1.02
C ASP A 184 -8.78 1.68 -1.47
N HIS A 185 -7.50 1.26 -1.44
CA HIS A 185 -7.15 -0.13 -1.72
C HIS A 185 -7.91 -1.11 -0.84
N LEU A 186 -8.00 -0.86 0.46
CA LEU A 186 -8.73 -1.73 1.38
C LEU A 186 -10.25 -1.75 1.15
N ASP A 187 -10.78 -0.73 0.49
CA ASP A 187 -12.17 -0.67 0.04
C ASP A 187 -12.37 -1.22 -1.39
N GLY A 188 -11.31 -1.69 -2.03
CA GLY A 188 -11.33 -2.28 -3.37
C GLY A 188 -11.32 -1.23 -4.48
N ILE A 189 -10.73 -0.06 -4.23
CA ILE A 189 -10.71 1.09 -5.14
C ILE A 189 -9.25 1.39 -5.51
N MET A 190 -8.97 1.48 -6.81
CA MET A 190 -7.66 1.86 -7.35
C MET A 190 -7.60 3.38 -7.59
N PHE A 191 -6.40 3.97 -7.56
CA PHE A 191 -6.25 5.43 -7.75
C PHE A 191 -6.76 5.91 -9.12
N ILE A 192 -6.66 5.08 -10.15
CA ILE A 192 -7.17 5.38 -11.50
C ILE A 192 -8.68 5.63 -11.53
N GLU A 193 -9.45 5.06 -10.58
CA GLU A 193 -10.89 5.30 -10.43
C GLU A 193 -11.20 6.65 -9.77
N ARG A 194 -10.17 7.36 -9.27
CA ARG A 194 -10.26 8.70 -8.68
C ARG A 194 -9.78 9.80 -9.64
N MET A 195 -9.27 9.42 -10.82
CA MET A 195 -8.81 10.36 -11.84
C MET A 195 -10.01 10.95 -12.60
N ASP A 196 -9.83 12.15 -13.14
CA ASP A 196 -10.78 12.70 -14.11
C ASP A 196 -10.67 11.98 -15.47
N ASP A 197 -11.71 12.09 -16.30
CA ASP A 197 -11.83 11.38 -17.57
C ASP A 197 -10.67 11.70 -18.54
N ASP A 198 -10.22 12.96 -18.59
CA ASP A 198 -9.16 13.39 -19.50
C ASP A 198 -7.81 12.79 -19.07
N SER A 199 -7.50 12.85 -17.78
CA SER A 199 -6.28 12.26 -17.21
C SER A 199 -6.26 10.74 -17.34
N LEU A 200 -7.38 10.07 -17.10
CA LEU A 200 -7.50 8.61 -17.27
C LEU A 200 -7.29 8.21 -18.73
N TYR A 201 -7.88 8.95 -19.67
CA TYR A 201 -7.70 8.71 -21.10
C TYR A 201 -6.23 8.75 -21.52
N GLN A 202 -5.41 9.63 -20.93
CA GLN A 202 -3.99 9.72 -21.25
C GLN A 202 -3.19 8.48 -20.83
N ILE A 203 -3.54 7.85 -19.71
CA ILE A 203 -2.82 6.69 -19.16
C ILE A 203 -3.45 5.35 -19.53
N GLN A 204 -4.59 5.38 -20.25
CA GLN A 204 -5.32 4.17 -20.63
C GLN A 204 -4.46 3.17 -21.41
N PRO A 205 -3.59 3.57 -22.35
CA PRO A 205 -2.74 2.62 -23.06
C PRO A 205 -1.83 1.80 -22.14
N GLU A 206 -1.29 2.42 -21.08
CA GLU A 206 -0.47 1.77 -20.07
C GLU A 206 -1.30 0.81 -19.21
N VAL A 207 -2.50 1.23 -18.80
CA VAL A 207 -3.45 0.39 -18.04
C VAL A 207 -3.87 -0.84 -18.87
N ASP A 208 -4.16 -0.67 -20.16
CA ASP A 208 -4.52 -1.75 -21.08
C ASP A 208 -3.39 -2.81 -21.18
N GLN A 209 -2.11 -2.40 -21.10
CA GLN A 209 -1.00 -3.35 -21.10
C GLN A 209 -1.01 -4.28 -19.88
N PHE A 210 -1.47 -3.78 -18.72
CA PHE A 210 -1.62 -4.61 -17.52
C PHE A 210 -2.73 -5.64 -17.71
N GLU A 211 -3.86 -5.25 -18.29
CA GLU A 211 -4.97 -6.17 -18.59
C GLU A 211 -4.55 -7.28 -19.56
N LEU A 212 -3.94 -6.90 -20.68
CA LEU A 212 -3.43 -7.86 -21.68
C LEU A 212 -2.38 -8.80 -21.07
N THR A 213 -1.48 -8.27 -20.24
CA THR A 213 -0.48 -9.08 -19.55
C THR A 213 -1.12 -10.05 -18.58
N PHE A 214 -2.11 -9.61 -17.80
CA PHE A 214 -2.84 -10.44 -16.86
C PHE A 214 -3.58 -11.56 -17.59
N GLU A 215 -4.37 -11.26 -18.62
CA GLU A 215 -5.09 -12.26 -19.42
C GLU A 215 -4.15 -13.31 -20.01
N ARG A 216 -3.02 -12.87 -20.57
CA ARG A 216 -1.99 -13.77 -21.09
C ARG A 216 -1.46 -14.69 -19.98
N LEU A 217 -1.05 -14.15 -18.84
CA LEU A 217 -0.52 -14.93 -17.72
C LEU A 217 -1.56 -15.89 -17.12
N ARG A 218 -2.85 -15.50 -17.09
CA ARG A 218 -3.97 -16.37 -16.70
C ARG A 218 -4.13 -17.53 -17.68
N SER A 219 -4.10 -17.26 -18.98
CA SER A 219 -4.21 -18.29 -20.03
C SER A 219 -3.04 -19.29 -20.02
N GLU A 220 -1.85 -18.82 -19.63
CA GLU A 220 -0.64 -19.63 -19.47
C GLU A 220 -0.61 -20.42 -18.14
N GLY A 221 -1.63 -20.26 -17.28
CA GLY A 221 -1.68 -20.91 -15.95
C GLY A 221 -0.63 -20.40 -14.96
N LYS A 222 -0.06 -19.20 -15.20
CA LYS A 222 0.97 -18.58 -14.34
C LYS A 222 0.37 -17.75 -13.20
N LEU A 223 -0.94 -17.51 -13.24
CA LEU A 223 -1.68 -16.79 -12.22
C LEU A 223 -2.81 -17.68 -11.66
N PRO A 224 -3.10 -17.58 -10.34
CA PRO A 224 -4.08 -18.43 -9.67
C PRO A 224 -5.49 -18.20 -10.23
N THR A 225 -6.28 -19.27 -10.38
CA THR A 225 -7.71 -19.26 -10.74
C THR A 225 -8.55 -18.46 -9.74
N ASP A 226 -9.74 -18.02 -10.15
CA ASP A 226 -10.62 -17.27 -9.24
C ASP A 226 -11.05 -18.14 -8.05
N GLN A 227 -11.16 -19.47 -8.28
CA GLN A 227 -11.42 -20.45 -7.23
C GLN A 227 -10.27 -20.54 -6.24
N GLU A 228 -9.01 -20.55 -6.70
CA GLU A 228 -7.83 -20.55 -5.84
C GLU A 228 -7.69 -19.24 -5.05
N ILE A 229 -7.92 -18.10 -5.70
CA ILE A 229 -7.92 -16.79 -5.05
C ILE A 229 -8.99 -16.76 -3.94
N THR A 230 -10.22 -17.17 -4.27
CA THR A 230 -11.34 -17.21 -3.31
C THR A 230 -11.07 -18.16 -2.15
N ALA A 231 -10.51 -19.34 -2.43
CA ALA A 231 -10.15 -20.30 -1.38
C ALA A 231 -9.09 -19.73 -0.43
N PHE A 232 -8.04 -19.11 -0.97
CA PHE A 232 -7.02 -18.44 -0.15
C PHE A 232 -7.61 -17.30 0.69
N GLN A 233 -8.47 -16.48 0.09
CA GLN A 233 -9.13 -15.39 0.80
C GLN A 233 -9.98 -15.92 1.97
N ASN A 234 -10.79 -16.95 1.73
CA ASN A 234 -11.62 -17.57 2.75
C ASN A 234 -10.79 -18.16 3.91
N ASP A 235 -9.65 -18.79 3.60
CA ASP A 235 -8.76 -19.35 4.63
C ASP A 235 -8.17 -18.26 5.54
N ILE A 236 -7.74 -17.13 4.96
CA ILE A 236 -7.22 -15.98 5.70
C ILE A 236 -8.34 -15.31 6.51
N GLU A 237 -9.50 -15.09 5.91
CA GLU A 237 -10.64 -14.46 6.59
C GLU A 237 -11.15 -15.31 7.76
N ALA A 238 -11.30 -16.62 7.58
CA ALA A 238 -11.70 -17.53 8.65
C ALA A 238 -10.75 -17.47 9.85
N LYS A 239 -9.48 -17.11 9.62
CA LYS A 239 -8.46 -16.99 10.65
C LYS A 239 -8.45 -15.62 11.33
N TYR A 240 -8.68 -14.52 10.62
CA TYR A 240 -8.42 -13.17 11.13
C TYR A 240 -9.63 -12.23 11.15
N ALA A 241 -10.75 -12.56 10.50
CA ALA A 241 -11.91 -11.70 10.29
C ALA A 241 -13.22 -12.21 10.92
#